data_AF-A0A847AQ55-F1
#
_entry.id   AF-A0A847AQ55-F1
#
_cell.length_a   1.000
_cell.length_b   1.000
_cell.length_c   1.000
_cell.angle_alpha   90.00
_cell.angle_beta   90.00
_cell.angle_gamma   90.00
#
_symmetry.space_group_name_H-M   'P 1'
#
loop_
_entity.id
_entity.type
_entity.pdbx_description
1 polymer ?
#
loop_
_entity_poly.entity_id
_entity_poly.type
_entity_poly.pdbx_seq_one_letter_code
_entity_poly.pdbx_strand_id
1 'polypeptide(L)'
;MSKKIVIALGGNALGNDPQEQKEAVRYTSKSIVDLIETGNQIILSHGNGPQVGMINLAMDEASKSEAGTPEMPFPECGAMSQGYIGYHLQNAIQNELNRRGLKKSVATVVTQVVVDKKDPAFQNPTKPVGSFYTKEEADLMIAKGFTFKEDAGRGYRRVVPSPKPIDIVEIDFIKSLVEAGNIVIAAGGGGIPVVEEADGLTGVPAVIDKDFTTAKLAELVDADGLIILTAVEQVAIRFGKIDQLWLTELTVEEAEKYIADKEFAEGSMLP
;
A
#
# COMPACT_ATOMS: atom_id res chain seq x y z
N MET A 1 23.44 14.00 10.18
CA MET A 1 23.69 12.56 10.30
C MET A 1 22.79 11.86 9.29
N SER A 2 23.28 10.83 8.61
CA SER A 2 22.45 9.99 7.73
C SER A 2 21.38 9.29 8.58
N LYS A 3 20.11 9.42 8.21
CA LYS A 3 19.00 8.65 8.81
C LYS A 3 18.47 7.63 7.83
N LYS A 4 18.05 6.46 8.31
CA LYS A 4 17.27 5.48 7.57
C LYS A 4 15.79 5.80 7.73
N ILE A 5 15.13 6.16 6.64
CA ILE A 5 13.74 6.61 6.63
C ILE A 5 12.93 5.68 5.74
N VAL A 6 11.84 5.16 6.28
CA VAL A 6 10.83 4.43 5.51
C VAL A 6 9.65 5.36 5.23
N ILE A 7 9.24 5.44 3.97
CA ILE A 7 8.17 6.34 3.51
C ILE A 7 7.04 5.52 2.89
N ALA A 8 5.83 5.65 3.43
CA ALA A 8 4.60 5.14 2.82
C ALA A 8 4.00 6.18 1.88
N LEU A 9 4.01 5.88 0.57
CA LEU A 9 3.34 6.70 -0.43
C LEU A 9 1.83 6.39 -0.46
N GLY A 10 1.02 7.39 -0.12
CA GLY A 10 -0.44 7.36 -0.21
C GLY A 10 -0.97 7.45 -1.65
N GLY A 11 -2.30 7.32 -1.79
CA GLY A 11 -2.97 7.39 -3.09
C GLY A 11 -2.69 8.67 -3.87
N ASN A 12 -2.50 9.81 -3.20
CA ASN A 12 -2.24 11.10 -3.86
C ASN A 12 -0.84 11.19 -4.50
N ALA A 13 0.08 10.31 -4.11
CA ALA A 13 1.40 10.22 -4.73
C ALA A 13 1.36 9.41 -6.04
N LEU A 14 0.22 8.77 -6.34
CA LEU A 14 -0.02 7.92 -7.50
C LEU A 14 -1.21 8.47 -8.31
N GLY A 15 -1.30 8.09 -9.58
CA GLY A 15 -2.42 8.45 -10.45
C GLY A 15 -3.42 7.31 -10.59
N ASN A 16 -4.61 7.60 -11.13
CA ASN A 16 -5.66 6.60 -11.31
C ASN A 16 -5.49 5.76 -12.59
N ASP A 17 -4.73 6.29 -13.55
CA ASP A 17 -4.37 5.63 -14.79
C ASP A 17 -2.86 5.75 -15.11
N PRO A 18 -2.34 5.05 -16.13
CA PRO A 18 -0.92 5.09 -16.45
C PRO A 18 -0.32 6.45 -16.79
N GLN A 19 -1.09 7.36 -17.39
CA GLN A 19 -0.61 8.69 -17.75
C GLN A 19 -0.58 9.59 -16.51
N GLU A 20 -1.69 9.67 -15.77
CA GLU A 20 -1.76 10.40 -14.50
C GLU A 20 -0.70 9.89 -13.53
N GLN A 21 -0.47 8.57 -13.48
CA GLN A 21 0.49 7.99 -12.56
C GLN A 21 1.91 8.41 -12.87
N LYS A 22 2.31 8.44 -14.16
CA LYS A 22 3.64 8.93 -14.57
C LYS A 22 3.85 10.39 -14.17
N GLU A 23 2.83 11.22 -14.30
CA GLU A 23 2.88 12.63 -13.91
C GLU A 23 2.99 12.79 -12.39
N ALA A 24 2.18 12.07 -11.63
CA ALA A 24 2.19 12.07 -10.17
C ALA A 24 3.54 11.59 -9.60
N VAL A 25 4.09 10.47 -10.10
CA VAL A 25 5.37 9.96 -9.59
C VAL A 25 6.54 10.86 -9.99
N ARG A 26 6.46 11.60 -11.11
CA ARG A 26 7.48 12.58 -11.50
C ARG A 26 7.50 13.80 -10.59
N TYR A 27 6.36 14.20 -10.04
CA TYR A 27 6.30 15.24 -9.01
C TYR A 27 6.86 14.69 -7.69
N THR A 28 6.36 13.54 -7.25
CA THR A 28 6.75 12.87 -6.00
C THR A 28 8.26 12.56 -5.95
N SER A 29 8.86 12.16 -7.08
CA SER A 29 10.28 11.84 -7.15
C SER A 29 11.18 13.01 -6.79
N LYS A 30 10.77 14.26 -7.01
CA LYS A 30 11.54 15.45 -6.63
C LYS A 30 11.74 15.50 -5.11
N SER A 31 10.65 15.39 -4.35
CA SER A 31 10.67 15.41 -2.89
C SER A 31 11.43 14.23 -2.29
N ILE A 32 11.29 13.05 -2.90
CA ILE A 32 12.09 11.87 -2.51
C ILE A 32 13.59 12.15 -2.71
N VAL A 33 13.96 12.71 -3.86
CA VAL A 33 15.37 13.03 -4.14
C VAL A 33 15.89 14.18 -3.28
N ASP A 34 15.04 15.16 -2.90
CA ASP A 34 15.40 16.19 -1.91
C ASP A 34 15.85 15.53 -0.59
N LEU A 35 15.11 14.53 -0.09
CA LEU A 35 15.48 13.79 1.12
C LEU A 35 16.79 13.00 0.94
N ILE A 36 17.00 12.40 -0.23
CA ILE A 36 18.22 11.65 -0.55
C ILE A 36 19.44 12.58 -0.57
N GLU A 37 19.32 13.80 -1.11
CA GLU A 37 20.40 14.80 -1.16
C GLU A 37 20.87 15.25 0.21
N THR A 38 19.99 15.22 1.23
CA THR A 38 20.39 15.50 2.62
C THR A 38 21.19 14.36 3.28
N GLY A 39 21.43 13.27 2.54
CA GLY A 39 22.25 12.13 2.97
C GLY A 39 21.49 10.99 3.62
N ASN A 40 20.16 10.97 3.53
CA ASN A 40 19.34 9.90 4.11
C ASN A 40 19.33 8.62 3.25
N GLN A 41 19.19 7.47 3.92
CA GLN A 41 18.86 6.19 3.29
C GLN A 41 17.35 6.05 3.22
N ILE A 42 16.80 5.92 2.01
CA ILE A 42 15.35 5.93 1.78
C ILE A 42 14.88 4.55 1.35
N ILE A 43 13.85 4.06 2.04
CA ILE A 43 13.05 2.91 1.66
C ILE A 43 11.63 3.40 1.40
N LEU A 44 11.05 3.01 0.28
CA LEU A 44 9.72 3.42 -0.13
C LEU A 44 8.79 2.21 -0.13
N SER A 45 7.59 2.42 0.40
CA SER A 45 6.43 1.58 0.10
C SER A 45 5.36 2.43 -0.57
N HIS A 46 4.31 1.79 -1.08
CA HIS A 46 3.21 2.50 -1.71
C HIS A 46 1.90 1.74 -1.57
N GLY A 47 0.77 2.44 -1.65
CA GLY A 47 -0.54 1.82 -1.85
C GLY A 47 -0.71 1.33 -3.28
N ASN A 48 -1.78 0.58 -3.56
CA ASN A 48 -2.09 0.10 -4.92
C ASN A 48 -3.59 0.09 -5.25
N GLY A 49 -4.46 0.68 -4.41
CA GLY A 49 -5.91 0.50 -4.47
C GLY A 49 -6.52 0.69 -5.88
N PRO A 50 -6.35 1.86 -6.52
CA PRO A 50 -6.83 2.08 -7.89
C PRO A 50 -6.22 1.12 -8.90
N GLN A 51 -4.91 0.87 -8.82
CA GLN A 51 -4.15 0.11 -9.80
C GLN A 51 -4.48 -1.40 -9.74
N VAL A 52 -4.53 -1.98 -8.55
CA VAL A 52 -4.92 -3.39 -8.36
C VAL A 52 -6.38 -3.61 -8.72
N GLY A 53 -7.24 -2.61 -8.46
CA GLY A 53 -8.63 -2.62 -8.90
C GLY A 53 -8.77 -2.70 -10.42
N MET A 54 -8.04 -1.83 -11.15
CA MET A 54 -7.99 -1.84 -12.61
C MET A 54 -7.47 -3.17 -13.16
N ILE A 55 -6.36 -3.69 -12.60
CA ILE A 55 -5.78 -4.98 -13.02
C ILE A 55 -6.78 -6.12 -12.79
N ASN A 56 -7.40 -6.18 -11.61
CA ASN A 56 -8.34 -7.23 -11.26
C ASN A 56 -9.58 -7.21 -12.17
N LEU A 57 -10.12 -6.02 -12.46
CA LEU A 57 -11.24 -5.87 -13.38
C LEU A 57 -10.88 -6.35 -14.80
N ALA A 58 -9.73 -5.91 -15.33
CA ALA A 58 -9.29 -6.32 -16.67
C ALA A 58 -9.10 -7.84 -16.78
N MET A 59 -8.53 -8.49 -15.75
CA MET A 59 -8.35 -9.94 -15.72
C MET A 59 -9.69 -10.69 -15.59
N ASP A 60 -10.62 -10.17 -14.78
CA ASP A 60 -11.97 -10.73 -14.65
C ASP A 60 -12.73 -10.66 -15.98
N GLU A 61 -12.71 -9.51 -16.67
CA GLU A 61 -13.31 -9.37 -18.01
C GLU A 61 -12.66 -10.31 -19.03
N ALA A 62 -11.34 -10.39 -19.05
CA ALA A 62 -10.63 -11.29 -19.95
C ALA A 62 -10.96 -12.77 -19.70
N SER A 63 -11.13 -13.17 -18.43
CA SER A 63 -11.48 -14.55 -18.07
C SER A 63 -12.88 -14.98 -18.51
N LYS A 64 -13.77 -14.01 -18.72
CA LYS A 64 -15.15 -14.23 -19.21
C LYS A 64 -15.25 -14.22 -20.74
N SER A 65 -14.17 -13.90 -21.44
CA SER A 65 -14.14 -13.82 -22.89
C SER A 65 -13.90 -15.18 -23.55
N GLU A 66 -14.19 -15.29 -24.85
CA GLU A 66 -13.92 -16.48 -25.64
C GLU A 66 -12.40 -16.75 -25.85
N ALA A 67 -11.54 -15.83 -25.39
CA ALA A 67 -10.09 -15.97 -25.52
C ALA A 67 -9.50 -17.06 -24.61
N GLY A 68 -10.26 -17.57 -23.63
CA GLY A 68 -9.81 -18.66 -22.74
C GLY A 68 -8.76 -18.22 -21.72
N THR A 69 -8.70 -16.93 -21.37
CA THR A 69 -7.83 -16.43 -20.29
C THR A 69 -8.25 -17.06 -18.95
N PRO A 70 -7.32 -17.56 -18.13
CA PRO A 70 -7.67 -18.10 -16.83
C PRO A 70 -8.11 -16.99 -15.86
N GLU A 71 -8.92 -17.35 -14.87
CA GLU A 71 -9.23 -16.46 -13.75
C GLU A 71 -7.93 -16.15 -12.99
N MET A 72 -7.65 -14.86 -12.80
CA MET A 72 -6.46 -14.40 -12.08
C MET A 72 -6.79 -14.22 -10.59
N PRO A 73 -6.14 -14.96 -9.68
CA PRO A 73 -6.38 -14.76 -8.27
C PRO A 73 -5.85 -13.39 -7.80
N PHE A 74 -6.40 -12.93 -6.69
CA PHE A 74 -6.16 -11.58 -6.21
C PHE A 74 -4.69 -11.31 -5.78
N PRO A 75 -3.95 -12.25 -5.16
CA PRO A 75 -2.53 -12.09 -4.86
C PRO A 75 -1.68 -11.78 -6.09
N GLU A 76 -1.97 -12.44 -7.22
CA GLU A 76 -1.27 -12.25 -8.49
C GLU A 76 -1.57 -10.87 -9.07
N CYS A 77 -2.82 -10.39 -8.99
CA CYS A 77 -3.15 -9.00 -9.31
C CYS A 77 -2.35 -8.02 -8.43
N GLY A 78 -2.19 -8.36 -7.13
CA GLY A 78 -1.33 -7.63 -6.20
C GLY A 78 0.13 -7.59 -6.68
N ALA A 79 0.69 -8.73 -7.04
CA ALA A 79 2.05 -8.85 -7.57
C ALA A 79 2.26 -8.03 -8.85
N MET A 80 1.31 -8.08 -9.80
CA MET A 80 1.33 -7.26 -11.00
C MET A 80 1.33 -5.77 -10.67
N SER A 81 0.55 -5.35 -9.68
CA SER A 81 0.50 -3.95 -9.25
C SER A 81 1.84 -3.46 -8.67
N GLN A 82 2.60 -4.33 -8.00
CA GLN A 82 3.96 -3.99 -7.52
C GLN A 82 4.91 -3.73 -8.69
N GLY A 83 4.90 -4.60 -9.71
CA GLY A 83 5.71 -4.41 -10.91
C GLY A 83 5.33 -3.12 -11.66
N TYR A 84 4.03 -2.87 -11.82
CA TYR A 84 3.51 -1.69 -12.51
C TYR A 84 3.90 -0.38 -11.80
N ILE A 85 3.57 -0.26 -10.51
CA ILE A 85 3.82 0.97 -9.73
C ILE A 85 5.32 1.15 -9.48
N GLY A 86 6.01 0.06 -9.12
CA GLY A 86 7.44 0.04 -8.90
C GLY A 86 8.22 0.48 -10.13
N TYR A 87 7.84 0.02 -11.33
CA TYR A 87 8.43 0.51 -12.59
C TYR A 87 8.30 2.03 -12.72
N HIS A 88 7.10 2.59 -12.51
CA HIS A 88 6.88 4.04 -12.62
C HIS A 88 7.71 4.83 -11.60
N LEU A 89 7.68 4.42 -10.33
CA LEU A 89 8.47 5.07 -9.26
C LEU A 89 9.97 4.96 -9.52
N GLN A 90 10.46 3.76 -9.82
CA GLN A 90 11.87 3.50 -10.10
C GLN A 90 12.36 4.35 -11.28
N ASN A 91 11.58 4.45 -12.36
CA ASN A 91 11.92 5.28 -13.51
C ASN A 91 11.96 6.77 -13.15
N ALA A 92 10.94 7.27 -12.44
CA ALA A 92 10.85 8.68 -12.07
C ALA A 92 11.98 9.12 -11.11
N ILE A 93 12.29 8.29 -10.11
CA ILE A 93 13.37 8.57 -9.16
C ILE A 93 14.73 8.48 -9.86
N GLN A 94 14.98 7.45 -10.67
CA GLN A 94 16.25 7.33 -11.40
C GLN A 94 16.49 8.51 -12.34
N ASN A 95 15.45 8.98 -13.05
CA ASN A 95 15.55 10.16 -13.91
C ASN A 95 15.85 11.43 -13.10
N GLU A 96 15.22 11.59 -11.93
CA GLU A 96 15.46 12.72 -11.05
C GLU A 96 16.88 12.71 -10.48
N LEU A 97 17.37 11.57 -10.01
CA LEU A 97 18.75 11.38 -9.56
C LEU A 97 19.75 11.76 -10.67
N ASN A 98 19.53 11.27 -11.89
CA ASN A 98 20.38 11.56 -13.04
C ASN A 98 20.40 13.06 -13.36
N ARG A 99 19.24 13.72 -13.31
CA ARG A 99 19.13 15.17 -13.53
C ARG A 99 19.94 15.98 -12.52
N ARG A 100 20.04 15.51 -11.28
CA ARG A 100 20.81 16.14 -10.20
C ARG A 100 22.27 15.66 -10.12
N GLY A 101 22.69 14.76 -11.00
CA GLY A 101 24.04 14.20 -10.99
C GLY A 101 24.33 13.25 -9.83
N LEU A 102 23.29 12.70 -9.19
CA LEU A 102 23.40 11.79 -8.06
C LEU A 102 23.57 10.35 -8.55
N LYS A 103 24.69 9.72 -8.19
CA LYS A 103 25.01 8.34 -8.58
C LYS A 103 24.49 7.35 -7.54
N LYS A 104 23.18 7.08 -7.58
CA LYS A 104 22.52 6.03 -6.79
C LYS A 104 21.65 5.17 -7.69
N SER A 105 21.46 3.92 -7.29
CA SER A 105 20.55 2.98 -7.96
C SER A 105 19.23 2.88 -7.20
N VAL A 106 18.17 2.66 -7.94
CA VAL A 106 16.82 2.41 -7.41
C VAL A 106 16.38 1.02 -7.83
N ALA A 107 15.88 0.22 -6.89
CA ALA A 107 15.39 -1.13 -7.16
C ALA A 107 14.01 -1.35 -6.54
N THR A 108 13.11 -1.93 -7.32
CA THR A 108 11.83 -2.46 -6.84
C THR A 108 11.98 -3.93 -6.51
N VAL A 109 11.57 -4.31 -5.30
CA VAL A 109 11.56 -5.70 -4.82
C VAL A 109 10.12 -6.17 -4.78
N VAL A 110 9.80 -7.22 -5.55
CA VAL A 110 8.53 -7.94 -5.37
C VAL A 110 8.53 -8.52 -3.97
N THR A 111 7.53 -8.16 -3.17
CA THR A 111 7.54 -8.38 -1.72
C THR A 111 6.34 -9.22 -1.30
N GLN A 112 6.61 -10.32 -0.62
CA GLN A 112 5.65 -11.18 0.07
C GLN A 112 5.63 -10.83 1.56
N VAL A 113 4.44 -10.83 2.16
CA VAL A 113 4.23 -10.44 3.56
C VAL A 113 3.43 -11.53 4.24
N VAL A 114 4.02 -12.07 5.31
CA VAL A 114 3.45 -13.15 6.10
C VAL A 114 2.30 -12.61 6.94
N VAL A 115 1.17 -13.32 6.94
CA VAL A 115 -0.02 -13.01 7.73
C VAL A 115 -0.51 -14.25 8.49
N ASP A 116 -1.25 -14.06 9.59
CA ASP A 116 -1.80 -15.19 10.34
C ASP A 116 -3.00 -15.77 9.56
N LYS A 117 -2.94 -17.07 9.23
CA LYS A 117 -4.09 -17.80 8.66
C LYS A 117 -5.34 -17.75 9.53
N LYS A 118 -5.19 -17.49 10.84
CA LYS A 118 -6.26 -17.36 11.83
C LYS A 118 -6.64 -15.91 12.14
N ASP A 119 -6.09 -14.93 11.41
CA ASP A 119 -6.43 -13.52 11.63
C ASP A 119 -7.96 -13.33 11.52
N PRO A 120 -8.62 -12.67 12.50
CA PRO A 120 -10.06 -12.41 12.47
C PRO A 120 -10.55 -11.69 11.21
N ALA A 121 -9.68 -10.96 10.51
CA ALA A 121 -10.01 -10.27 9.26
C ALA A 121 -10.45 -11.25 8.15
N PHE A 122 -10.04 -12.52 8.19
CA PHE A 122 -10.52 -13.54 7.26
C PHE A 122 -11.99 -13.90 7.46
N GLN A 123 -12.51 -13.74 8.68
CA GLN A 123 -13.92 -14.00 9.00
C GLN A 123 -14.81 -12.77 8.79
N ASN A 124 -14.24 -11.57 8.84
CA ASN A 124 -14.95 -10.31 8.58
C ASN A 124 -14.18 -9.42 7.59
N PRO A 125 -14.29 -9.68 6.27
CA PRO A 125 -13.73 -8.82 5.24
C PRO A 125 -14.30 -7.39 5.31
N THR A 126 -13.43 -6.40 5.39
CA THR A 126 -13.83 -4.97 5.49
C THR A 126 -13.21 -4.10 4.41
N LYS A 127 -12.08 -4.49 3.83
CA LYS A 127 -11.31 -3.61 2.94
C LYS A 127 -11.89 -3.62 1.54
N PRO A 128 -12.39 -2.48 1.04
CA PRO A 128 -13.04 -2.42 -0.26
C PRO A 128 -11.99 -2.39 -1.39
N VAL A 129 -12.21 -3.17 -2.44
CA VAL A 129 -11.32 -3.31 -3.61
C VAL A 129 -12.11 -3.20 -4.91
N GLY A 130 -11.44 -2.72 -5.96
CA GLY A 130 -12.04 -2.59 -7.28
C GLY A 130 -13.15 -1.53 -7.37
N SER A 131 -13.93 -1.65 -8.45
CA SER A 131 -15.01 -0.74 -8.84
C SER A 131 -16.27 -0.86 -7.98
N PHE A 132 -17.21 0.07 -8.19
CA PHE A 132 -18.57 -0.03 -7.67
C PHE A 132 -19.41 -0.94 -8.57
N TYR A 133 -20.31 -1.69 -7.93
CA TYR A 133 -21.25 -2.63 -8.54
C TYR A 133 -22.67 -2.21 -8.19
N THR A 134 -23.63 -2.50 -9.07
CA THR A 134 -25.04 -2.50 -8.68
C THR A 134 -25.31 -3.66 -7.72
N LYS A 135 -26.50 -3.64 -7.09
CA LYS A 135 -26.90 -4.74 -6.20
C LYS A 135 -26.98 -6.07 -6.96
N GLU A 136 -27.54 -6.03 -8.17
CA GLU A 136 -27.72 -7.21 -9.01
C GLU A 136 -26.37 -7.81 -9.43
N GLU A 137 -25.41 -6.97 -9.80
CA GLU A 137 -24.05 -7.44 -10.15
C GLU A 137 -23.32 -8.00 -8.93
N ALA A 138 -23.47 -7.37 -7.75
CA ALA A 138 -22.89 -7.86 -6.51
C ALA A 138 -23.48 -9.22 -6.11
N ASP A 139 -24.80 -9.41 -6.20
CA ASP A 139 -25.48 -10.67 -5.89
C ASP A 139 -24.98 -11.83 -6.77
N LEU A 140 -24.71 -11.57 -8.05
CA LEU A 140 -24.10 -12.56 -8.97
C LEU A 140 -22.67 -12.94 -8.55
N MET A 141 -21.89 -11.99 -8.04
CA MET A 141 -20.52 -12.25 -7.61
C MET A 141 -20.46 -12.88 -6.21
N ILE A 142 -21.44 -12.62 -5.34
CA ILE A 142 -21.61 -13.31 -4.06
C ILE A 142 -21.84 -14.81 -4.27
N ALA A 143 -22.62 -15.19 -5.28
CA ALA A 143 -22.82 -16.59 -5.65
C ALA A 143 -21.52 -17.31 -6.07
N LYS A 144 -20.48 -16.56 -6.43
CA LYS A 144 -19.14 -17.08 -6.75
C LYS A 144 -18.18 -17.09 -5.54
N GLY A 145 -18.67 -16.77 -4.35
CA GLY A 145 -17.88 -16.79 -3.11
C GLY A 145 -17.17 -15.48 -2.77
N PHE A 146 -17.41 -14.40 -3.51
CA PHE A 146 -16.88 -13.08 -3.16
C PHE A 146 -17.75 -12.38 -2.12
N THR A 147 -17.14 -11.56 -1.28
CA THR A 147 -17.86 -10.78 -0.26
C THR A 147 -18.04 -9.34 -0.75
N PHE A 148 -19.23 -8.78 -0.58
CA PHE A 148 -19.55 -7.40 -0.95
C PHE A 148 -20.18 -6.65 0.23
N LYS A 149 -19.94 -5.34 0.30
CA LYS A 149 -20.60 -4.43 1.24
C LYS A 149 -21.12 -3.19 0.50
N GLU A 150 -22.24 -2.66 0.95
CA GLU A 150 -22.77 -1.38 0.46
C GLU A 150 -21.87 -0.24 0.97
N ASP A 151 -21.52 0.69 0.09
CA ASP A 151 -20.64 1.82 0.38
C ASP A 151 -21.43 3.14 0.31
N ALA A 152 -22.14 3.42 1.40
CA ALA A 152 -22.82 4.70 1.67
C ALA A 152 -23.66 5.25 0.49
N GLY A 153 -24.45 4.39 -0.16
CA GLY A 153 -25.33 4.78 -1.27
C GLY A 153 -24.63 5.01 -2.62
N ARG A 154 -23.32 4.76 -2.70
CA ARG A 154 -22.54 4.83 -3.96
C ARG A 154 -22.55 3.52 -4.75
N GLY A 155 -23.17 2.48 -4.20
CA GLY A 155 -23.23 1.12 -4.76
C GLY A 155 -22.61 0.09 -3.82
N TYR A 156 -22.34 -1.09 -4.36
CA TYR A 156 -21.71 -2.20 -3.65
C TYR A 156 -20.24 -2.30 -4.06
N ARG A 157 -19.36 -2.63 -3.12
CA ARG A 157 -17.95 -2.92 -3.43
C ARG A 157 -17.56 -4.27 -2.90
N ARG A 158 -16.72 -4.97 -3.65
CA ARG A 158 -16.07 -6.19 -3.18
C ARG A 158 -15.22 -5.82 -1.97
N VAL A 159 -15.34 -6.60 -0.90
CA VAL A 159 -14.49 -6.49 0.28
C VAL A 159 -13.64 -7.74 0.42
N VAL A 160 -12.40 -7.53 0.84
CA VAL A 160 -11.43 -8.60 1.10
C VAL A 160 -10.92 -8.51 2.54
N PRO A 161 -10.42 -9.61 3.10
CA PRO A 161 -9.69 -9.60 4.37
C PRO A 161 -8.55 -8.58 4.35
N SER A 162 -8.33 -7.92 5.48
CA SER A 162 -7.16 -7.06 5.72
C SER A 162 -6.44 -7.50 7.00
N PRO A 163 -5.74 -8.65 6.95
CA PRO A 163 -5.02 -9.18 8.10
C PRO A 163 -3.80 -8.30 8.43
N LYS A 164 -3.30 -8.42 9.66
CA LYS A 164 -2.10 -7.68 10.08
C LYS A 164 -0.82 -8.35 9.52
N PRO A 165 0.18 -7.56 9.10
CA PRO A 165 1.47 -8.10 8.70
C PRO A 165 2.24 -8.63 9.91
N ILE A 166 2.73 -9.86 9.80
CA ILE A 166 3.61 -10.48 10.80
C ILE A 166 5.07 -10.22 10.43
N ASP A 167 5.44 -10.55 9.19
CA ASP A 167 6.82 -10.50 8.72
C ASP A 167 6.90 -10.23 7.20
N ILE A 168 8.10 -9.90 6.71
CA ILE A 168 8.39 -9.65 5.30
C ILE A 168 9.41 -10.68 4.82
N VAL A 169 9.04 -11.48 3.82
CA VAL A 169 9.86 -12.61 3.36
C VAL A 169 11.19 -12.13 2.77
N GLU A 170 11.19 -11.05 1.98
CA GLU A 170 12.39 -10.51 1.32
C GLU A 170 13.20 -9.54 2.19
N ILE A 171 12.99 -9.52 3.52
CA ILE A 171 13.56 -8.50 4.41
C ILE A 171 15.09 -8.45 4.38
N ASP A 172 15.76 -9.60 4.39
CA ASP A 172 17.23 -9.65 4.39
C ASP A 172 17.81 -9.12 3.07
N PHE A 173 17.13 -9.39 1.96
CA PHE A 173 17.52 -8.83 0.66
C PHE A 173 17.31 -7.31 0.63
N ILE A 174 16.18 -6.82 1.15
CA ILE A 174 15.91 -5.38 1.27
C ILE A 174 16.99 -4.69 2.11
N LYS A 175 17.35 -5.26 3.27
CA LYS A 175 18.45 -4.74 4.12
C LYS A 175 19.75 -4.63 3.34
N SER A 176 20.14 -5.70 2.64
CA SER A 176 21.39 -5.72 1.88
C SER A 176 21.47 -4.61 0.82
N LEU A 177 20.35 -4.30 0.15
CA LEU A 177 20.29 -3.24 -0.86
C LEU A 177 20.41 -1.85 -0.23
N VAL A 178 19.76 -1.62 0.92
CA VAL A 178 19.79 -0.35 1.65
C VAL A 178 21.17 -0.08 2.22
N GLU A 179 21.82 -1.10 2.79
CA GLU A 179 23.19 -1.05 3.30
C GLU A 179 24.21 -0.75 2.20
N ALA A 180 23.98 -1.28 0.99
CA ALA A 180 24.77 -0.93 -0.19
C ALA A 180 24.52 0.51 -0.71
N GLY A 181 23.67 1.30 -0.03
CA GLY A 181 23.42 2.70 -0.35
C GLY A 181 22.41 2.94 -1.47
N ASN A 182 21.68 1.89 -1.87
CA ASN A 182 20.63 1.96 -2.88
C ASN A 182 19.31 2.44 -2.28
N ILE A 183 18.44 2.92 -3.15
CA ILE A 183 17.05 3.25 -2.81
C ILE A 183 16.19 2.03 -3.13
N VAL A 184 15.40 1.60 -2.16
CA VAL A 184 14.58 0.38 -2.30
C VAL A 184 13.11 0.75 -2.29
N ILE A 185 12.37 0.25 -3.27
CA ILE A 185 10.90 0.25 -3.30
C ILE A 185 10.46 -1.18 -2.96
N ALA A 186 9.73 -1.35 -1.87
CA ALA A 186 9.29 -2.66 -1.38
C ALA A 186 7.88 -2.56 -0.76
N ALA A 187 7.30 -3.70 -0.40
CA ALA A 187 5.98 -3.79 0.23
C ALA A 187 4.87 -3.05 -0.56
N GLY A 188 4.98 -3.04 -1.90
CA GLY A 188 4.01 -2.38 -2.76
C GLY A 188 2.61 -2.95 -2.56
N GLY A 189 1.62 -2.07 -2.37
CA GLY A 189 0.25 -2.46 -2.07
C GLY A 189 0.03 -3.05 -0.67
N GLY A 190 1.00 -2.89 0.25
CA GLY A 190 1.03 -3.59 1.53
C GLY A 190 1.70 -4.97 1.46
N GLY A 191 2.21 -5.37 0.29
CA GLY A 191 2.83 -6.68 0.06
C GLY A 191 1.85 -7.74 -0.46
N ILE A 192 2.39 -8.80 -1.07
CA ILE A 192 1.61 -9.97 -1.49
C ILE A 192 1.36 -10.80 -0.23
N PRO A 193 0.10 -10.93 0.24
CA PRO A 193 -0.20 -11.68 1.45
C PRO A 193 0.05 -13.17 1.25
N VAL A 194 0.85 -13.75 2.14
CA VAL A 194 1.15 -15.19 2.17
C VAL A 194 0.94 -15.74 3.58
N VAL A 195 0.53 -16.99 3.67
CA VAL A 195 0.54 -17.77 4.92
C VAL A 195 1.62 -18.82 4.84
N GLU A 196 2.24 -19.11 5.98
CA GLU A 196 3.17 -20.23 6.12
C GLU A 196 2.38 -21.54 6.31
N GLU A 197 2.62 -22.49 5.42
CA GLU A 197 2.11 -23.86 5.48
C GLU A 197 3.28 -24.84 5.62
N ALA A 198 2.97 -26.13 5.83
CA ALA A 198 4.00 -27.15 6.05
C ALA A 198 4.97 -27.34 4.86
N ASP A 199 4.54 -27.01 3.64
CA ASP A 199 5.27 -27.16 2.39
C ASP A 199 5.80 -25.84 1.80
N GLY A 200 5.52 -24.70 2.45
CA GLY A 200 6.05 -23.40 2.04
C GLY A 200 5.05 -22.25 2.20
N LEU A 201 5.23 -21.22 1.37
CA LEU A 201 4.39 -20.02 1.38
C LEU A 201 3.23 -20.17 0.39
N THR A 202 2.01 -19.89 0.84
CA THR A 202 0.81 -19.90 -0.01
C THR A 202 0.17 -18.52 -0.05
N GLY A 203 -0.05 -17.99 -1.25
CA GLY A 203 -0.76 -16.72 -1.45
C GLY A 203 -2.23 -16.80 -1.04
N VAL A 204 -2.74 -15.78 -0.35
CA VAL A 204 -4.12 -15.74 0.13
C VAL A 204 -4.86 -14.49 -0.36
N PRO A 205 -6.14 -14.56 -0.74
CA PRO A 205 -6.87 -13.43 -1.34
C PRO A 205 -7.23 -12.36 -0.31
N ALA A 206 -6.25 -11.56 0.09
CA ALA A 206 -6.34 -10.49 1.07
C ALA A 206 -5.65 -9.20 0.57
N VAL A 207 -5.86 -8.09 1.28
CA VAL A 207 -5.09 -6.85 1.10
C VAL A 207 -4.61 -6.37 2.45
N ILE A 208 -3.31 -6.40 2.66
CA ILE A 208 -2.71 -5.90 3.90
C ILE A 208 -2.75 -4.37 3.89
N ASP A 209 -2.89 -3.74 5.05
CA ASP A 209 -2.73 -2.30 5.11
C ASP A 209 -1.28 -1.89 4.84
N LYS A 210 -1.10 -0.96 3.90
CA LYS A 210 0.22 -0.47 3.53
C LYS A 210 0.89 0.20 4.72
N ASP A 211 0.15 0.91 5.56
CA ASP A 211 0.73 1.70 6.65
C ASP A 211 1.23 0.76 7.74
N PHE A 212 0.46 -0.30 8.08
CA PHE A 212 0.93 -1.38 8.95
C PHE A 212 2.13 -2.13 8.36
N THR A 213 2.13 -2.48 7.07
CA THR A 213 3.29 -3.16 6.46
C THR A 213 4.50 -2.24 6.43
N THR A 214 4.30 -0.94 6.24
CA THR A 214 5.41 0.04 6.24
C THR A 214 5.97 0.22 7.64
N ALA A 215 5.11 0.25 8.67
CA ALA A 215 5.54 0.25 10.06
C ALA A 215 6.33 -1.02 10.40
N LYS A 216 5.85 -2.20 9.96
CA LYS A 216 6.59 -3.47 10.10
C LYS A 216 7.92 -3.44 9.36
N LEU A 217 7.96 -2.90 8.14
CA LEU A 217 9.20 -2.73 7.37
C LEU A 217 10.19 -1.81 8.11
N ALA A 218 9.71 -0.68 8.64
CA ALA A 218 10.51 0.27 9.42
C ALA A 218 11.10 -0.36 10.69
N GLU A 219 10.31 -1.16 11.40
CA GLU A 219 10.78 -1.95 12.54
C GLU A 219 11.86 -2.95 12.13
N LEU A 220 11.59 -3.77 11.10
CA LEU A 220 12.48 -4.85 10.68
C LEU A 220 13.82 -4.35 10.15
N VAL A 221 13.83 -3.19 9.46
CA VAL A 221 15.05 -2.56 8.96
C VAL A 221 15.73 -1.64 9.96
N ASP A 222 15.22 -1.52 11.20
CA ASP A 222 15.75 -0.61 12.22
C ASP A 222 15.88 0.82 11.69
N ALA A 223 14.74 1.39 11.28
CA ALA A 223 14.66 2.74 10.73
C ALA A 223 14.61 3.82 11.82
N ASP A 224 15.27 4.95 11.56
CA ASP A 224 15.26 6.11 12.43
C ASP A 224 13.96 6.93 12.33
N GLY A 225 13.16 6.68 11.30
CA GLY A 225 11.90 7.39 11.07
C GLY A 225 10.97 6.70 10.09
N LEU A 226 9.68 6.80 10.38
CA LEU A 226 8.58 6.41 9.51
C LEU A 226 7.84 7.67 9.06
N ILE A 227 7.65 7.84 7.76
CA ILE A 227 6.87 8.93 7.18
C ILE A 227 5.68 8.33 6.45
N ILE A 228 4.46 8.69 6.87
CA ILE A 228 3.23 8.31 6.17
C ILE A 228 2.70 9.54 5.42
N LEU A 229 2.67 9.49 4.10
CA LEU A 229 2.15 10.58 3.27
C LEU A 229 0.65 10.39 3.04
N THR A 230 -0.13 11.42 3.37
CA THR A 230 -1.60 11.42 3.27
C THR A 230 -2.13 12.65 2.50
N ALA A 231 -3.45 12.80 2.42
CA ALA A 231 -4.14 13.88 1.70
C ALA A 231 -4.23 15.20 2.48
N VAL A 232 -3.98 15.14 3.77
CA VAL A 232 -4.05 16.28 4.67
C VAL A 232 -2.65 16.70 5.09
N GLU A 233 -2.49 17.98 5.36
CA GLU A 233 -1.20 18.55 5.76
C GLU A 233 -0.76 18.04 7.14
N GLN A 234 -1.70 17.82 8.06
CA GLN A 234 -1.45 17.40 9.43
C GLN A 234 -2.57 16.51 9.96
N VAL A 235 -2.29 15.76 11.02
CA VAL A 235 -3.32 15.04 11.79
C VAL A 235 -4.15 16.07 12.55
N ALA A 236 -5.45 15.83 12.71
CA ALA A 236 -6.32 16.69 13.50
C ALA A 236 -7.32 15.90 14.34
N ILE A 237 -7.69 16.47 15.49
CA ILE A 237 -8.90 16.08 16.22
C ILE A 237 -10.05 17.00 15.83
N ARG A 238 -11.28 16.52 16.03
CA ARG A 238 -12.52 17.20 15.62
C ARG A 238 -12.48 17.56 14.13
N PHE A 239 -11.91 16.65 13.34
CA PHE A 239 -11.71 16.84 11.91
C PHE A 239 -13.02 17.16 11.19
N GLY A 240 -13.01 18.20 10.37
CA GLY A 240 -14.17 18.72 9.64
C GLY A 240 -15.17 19.53 10.49
N LYS A 241 -14.93 19.73 11.79
CA LYS A 241 -15.78 20.57 12.66
C LYS A 241 -15.25 22.01 12.71
N ILE A 242 -16.11 22.93 13.19
CA ILE A 242 -15.77 24.36 13.32
C ILE A 242 -14.60 24.61 14.30
N ASP A 243 -14.44 23.72 15.27
CA ASP A 243 -13.42 23.75 16.32
C ASP A 243 -12.32 22.71 16.11
N GLN A 244 -12.08 22.33 14.84
CA GLN A 244 -10.98 21.45 14.44
C GLN A 244 -9.64 21.95 14.98
N LEU A 245 -8.80 21.02 15.44
CA LEU A 245 -7.47 21.32 15.94
C LEU A 245 -6.42 20.44 15.26
N TRP A 246 -5.47 21.09 14.59
CA TRP A 246 -4.30 20.43 13.99
C TRP A 246 -3.27 20.08 15.07
N LEU A 247 -2.70 18.88 14.97
CA LEU A 247 -1.71 18.33 15.88
C LEU A 247 -0.33 18.39 15.19
N THR A 248 0.53 19.29 15.66
CA THR A 248 1.90 19.41 15.15
C THR A 248 2.84 18.39 15.77
N GLU A 249 2.63 18.08 17.04
CA GLU A 249 3.33 17.06 17.81
C GLU A 249 2.30 16.26 18.59
N LEU A 250 2.53 14.96 18.74
CA LEU A 250 1.62 14.05 19.41
C LEU A 250 2.44 12.95 20.08
N THR A 251 2.22 12.75 21.38
CA THR A 251 2.78 11.61 22.11
C THR A 251 1.93 10.36 21.91
N VAL A 252 2.48 9.18 22.20
CA VAL A 252 1.73 7.92 22.09
C VAL A 252 0.54 7.91 23.03
N GLU A 253 0.71 8.40 24.26
CA GLU A 253 -0.35 8.46 25.27
C GLU A 253 -1.51 9.37 24.84
N GLU A 254 -1.21 10.50 24.20
CA GLU A 254 -2.23 11.39 23.64
C GLU A 254 -2.93 10.75 22.44
N ALA A 255 -2.18 10.07 21.56
CA ALA A 255 -2.75 9.35 20.42
C ALA A 255 -3.73 8.26 20.88
N GLU A 256 -3.34 7.44 21.87
CA GLU A 256 -4.19 6.40 22.46
C GLU A 256 -5.48 6.97 23.05
N LYS A 257 -5.39 8.12 23.73
CA LYS A 257 -6.56 8.81 24.25
C LYS A 257 -7.49 9.27 23.13
N TYR A 258 -6.96 9.94 22.10
CA TYR A 258 -7.77 10.40 20.97
C TYR A 258 -8.38 9.26 20.16
N ILE A 259 -7.69 8.11 20.07
CA ILE A 259 -8.23 6.87 19.51
C ILE A 259 -9.41 6.38 20.34
N ALA A 260 -9.27 6.31 21.67
CA ALA A 260 -10.35 5.91 22.57
C ALA A 260 -11.56 6.86 22.49
N ASP A 261 -11.30 8.16 22.30
CA ASP A 261 -12.30 9.20 22.07
C ASP A 261 -12.88 9.20 20.64
N LYS A 262 -12.41 8.30 19.77
CA LYS A 262 -12.82 8.14 18.36
C LYS A 262 -12.65 9.39 17.50
N GLU A 263 -11.59 10.15 17.76
CA GLU A 263 -11.26 11.36 16.99
C GLU A 263 -10.70 11.04 15.59
N PHE A 264 -10.18 9.83 15.38
CA PHE A 264 -9.63 9.39 14.09
C PHE A 264 -10.58 8.43 13.36
N ALA A 265 -10.88 8.73 12.10
CA ALA A 265 -11.82 7.96 11.30
C ALA A 265 -11.27 6.59 10.89
N GLU A 266 -12.10 5.55 11.05
CA GLU A 266 -11.82 4.19 10.58
C GLU A 266 -11.61 4.20 9.04
N GLY A 267 -10.61 3.44 8.58
CA GLY A 267 -10.29 3.30 7.15
C GLY A 267 -9.54 4.47 6.52
N SER A 268 -9.17 5.51 7.28
CA SER A 268 -8.30 6.58 6.80
C SER A 268 -7.20 6.98 7.79
N MET A 269 -7.54 7.74 8.85
CA MET A 269 -6.55 8.29 9.79
C MET A 269 -6.26 7.37 10.99
N LEU A 270 -7.19 6.48 11.33
CA LEU A 270 -7.01 5.55 12.45
C LEU A 270 -5.94 4.45 12.19
N PRO A 271 -5.91 3.78 11.03
CA PRO A 271 -4.88 2.78 10.71
C PRO A 271 -3.49 3.41 10.64
#